data_AF-C2XV12-F1
#
_entry.id   AF-C2XV12-F1
#
_cell.length_a   1.000
_cell.length_b   1.000
_cell.length_c   1.000
_cell.angle_alpha   90.00
_cell.angle_beta   90.00
_cell.angle_gamma   90.00
#
_symmetry.space_group_name_H-M   'P 1'
#
loop_
_entity.id
_entity.type
_entity.pdbx_description
1 polymer ?
#
loop_
_entity_poly.entity_id
_entity_poly.type
_entity_poly.pdbx_seq_one_letter_code
_entity_poly.pdbx_strand_id
1 'polypeptide(L)' 'MKDNNDGTTDVFAIWEYDSYEDYEEIETKVRSDKMHVRRIHDWYEKHGGKEYVLREYIIEMKNEELLCTVK' A
#
# COMPACT_ATOMS: atom_id res chain seq x y z
N MET A 1 11.42 -3.74 1.62
CA MET A 1 11.11 -4.99 0.90
C MET A 1 11.90 -6.11 1.55
N LYS A 2 11.26 -7.25 1.82
CA LYS A 2 11.90 -8.42 2.42
C LYS A 2 11.74 -9.59 1.45
N ASP A 3 12.85 -10.18 1.01
CA ASP A 3 12.86 -11.36 0.16
C ASP A 3 12.61 -12.61 1.02
N ASN A 4 11.71 -13.50 0.56
CA ASN A 4 11.33 -14.71 1.29
C ASN A 4 12.11 -15.96 0.84
N ASN A 5 13.03 -15.82 -0.13
CA ASN A 5 13.82 -16.87 -0.78
C ASN A 5 12.99 -17.98 -1.47
N ASP A 6 11.75 -17.69 -1.81
CA ASP A 6 10.81 -18.58 -2.51
C ASP A 6 10.25 -17.94 -3.79
N GLY A 7 10.86 -16.83 -4.23
CA GLY A 7 10.39 -16.04 -5.38
C GLY A 7 9.32 -15.00 -5.02
N THR A 8 8.97 -14.85 -3.74
CA THR A 8 8.07 -13.81 -3.24
C THR A 8 8.83 -12.70 -2.49
N THR A 9 8.22 -11.53 -2.41
CA THR A 9 8.79 -10.37 -1.70
C THR A 9 7.70 -9.64 -0.94
N ASP A 10 7.94 -9.39 0.34
CA ASP A 10 7.03 -8.60 1.17
C ASP A 10 7.33 -7.11 1.03
N VAL A 11 6.29 -6.32 0.80
CA VAL A 11 6.34 -4.86 0.74
C VAL A 11 5.51 -4.30 1.89
N PHE A 12 6.13 -3.45 2.71
CA PHE A 12 5.47 -2.82 3.84
C PHE A 12 5.46 -1.30 3.65
N ALA A 13 4.30 -0.70 3.90
CA ALA A 13 4.13 0.72 4.10
C ALA A 13 3.48 0.91 5.47
N ILE A 14 4.11 1.69 6.34
CA ILE A 14 3.67 1.91 7.71
C ILE A 14 3.55 3.41 7.91
N TRP A 15 2.46 3.83 8.55
CA TRP A 15 2.21 5.21 8.94
C TRP A 15 2.15 5.28 10.46
N GLU A 16 2.82 6.27 11.03
CA GLU A 16 2.73 6.60 12.45
C GLU A 16 1.87 7.87 12.58
N TYR A 17 0.97 7.87 13.55
CA TYR A 17 0.01 8.93 13.79
C TYR A 17 -0.36 8.99 15.27
N ASP A 18 -0.65 10.19 15.78
CA ASP A 18 -0.98 10.41 17.19
C ASP A 18 -2.47 10.13 17.48
N SER A 19 -3.32 10.23 16.46
CA SER A 19 -4.76 9.97 16.53
C SER A 19 -5.31 9.34 15.24
N TYR A 20 -6.48 8.72 15.32
CA TYR A 20 -7.14 8.14 14.15
C TYR A 20 -7.51 9.22 13.12
N GLU A 21 -7.87 10.42 13.58
CA GLU A 21 -8.13 11.58 12.73
C GLU A 21 -6.89 11.98 11.91
N ASP A 22 -5.68 11.92 12.50
CA ASP A 22 -4.44 12.20 11.78
C ASP A 22 -4.19 11.15 10.69
N TYR A 23 -4.48 9.87 10.96
CA TYR A 23 -4.45 8.82 9.94
C TYR A 23 -5.39 9.11 8.77
N GLU A 24 -6.64 9.50 9.05
CA GLU A 24 -7.61 9.84 8.01
C GLU A 24 -7.15 11.06 7.18
N GLU A 25 -6.51 12.05 7.81
CA GLU A 25 -5.95 13.19 7.10
C GLU A 25 -4.81 12.78 6.17
N ILE A 26 -3.89 11.92 6.63
CA ILE A 26 -2.78 11.38 5.82
C ILE A 26 -3.32 10.61 4.62
N GLU A 27 -4.23 9.65 4.84
CA GLU A 27 -4.85 8.87 3.77
C GLU A 27 -5.57 9.76 2.77
N THR A 28 -6.31 10.76 3.25
CA THR A 28 -7.05 11.69 2.40
C THR A 28 -6.11 12.51 1.52
N LYS A 29 -5.00 13.02 2.08
CA LYS A 29 -4.00 13.78 1.33
C LYS A 29 -3.35 12.93 0.24
N VAL A 30 -2.93 11.70 0.57
CA VAL A 30 -2.30 10.78 -0.39
C VAL A 30 -3.28 10.43 -1.53
N ARG A 31 -4.54 10.11 -1.21
CA ARG A 31 -5.56 9.79 -2.21
C ARG A 31 -5.98 10.97 -3.07
N SER A 32 -5.84 12.19 -2.54
CA SER A 32 -6.19 13.42 -3.25
C SER A 32 -5.09 13.94 -4.17
N ASP A 33 -3.87 13.42 -4.07
CA ASP A 33 -2.78 13.75 -5.00
C ASP A 33 -3.06 13.15 -6.38
N LYS A 34 -3.61 13.98 -7.27
CA LYS A 34 -3.95 13.61 -8.65
C LYS A 34 -2.75 13.13 -9.46
N MET A 35 -1.55 13.67 -9.23
CA MET A 35 -0.36 13.27 -9.98
C MET A 35 0.08 11.88 -9.54
N HIS A 36 0.07 11.63 -8.23
CA HIS A 36 0.36 10.32 -7.66
C HIS A 36 -0.65 9.26 -8.14
N VAL A 37 -1.95 9.55 -8.02
CA VAL A 37 -3.04 8.66 -8.46
C VAL A 37 -2.91 8.34 -9.95
N ARG A 38 -2.64 9.34 -10.79
CA ARG A 38 -2.43 9.13 -12.22
C ARG A 38 -1.24 8.21 -12.50
N ARG A 39 -0.11 8.40 -11.81
CA ARG A 39 1.07 7.52 -11.98
C ARG A 39 0.76 6.07 -11.62
N ILE A 40 -0.05 5.83 -10.58
CA ILE A 40 -0.49 4.48 -10.21
C ILE A 40 -1.38 3.88 -11.30
N HIS A 41 -2.36 4.63 -11.80
CA HIS A 41 -3.23 4.16 -12.89
C HIS A 41 -2.43 3.84 -14.15
N ASP A 42 -1.57 4.75 -14.60
CA ASP A 42 -0.73 4.54 -15.78
C ASP A 42 0.19 3.31 -15.61
N TRP A 43 0.67 3.05 -14.38
CA TRP A 43 1.44 1.85 -14.08
C TRP A 43 0.59 0.58 -14.20
N TYR A 44 -0.62 0.53 -13.63
CA TYR A 44 -1.49 -0.64 -13.76
C TYR A 44 -1.86 -0.92 -15.22
N GLU A 45 -2.24 0.11 -15.98
CA GLU A 45 -2.58 -0.03 -17.40
C GLU A 45 -1.41 -0.61 -18.22
N LYS A 46 -0.19 -0.15 -17.95
CA LYS A 46 1.02 -0.66 -18.60
C LYS A 46 1.29 -2.14 -18.31
N HIS A 47 0.81 -2.67 -17.18
CA HIS A 47 1.07 -4.05 -16.74
C HIS A 47 -0.15 -4.97 -16.87
N GLY A 48 -1.08 -4.64 -17.77
CA GLY A 48 -2.23 -5.50 -18.08
C GLY A 48 -3.51 -5.17 -17.29
N GLY A 49 -3.55 -4.04 -16.59
CA GLY A 49 -4.68 -3.58 -15.81
C GLY A 49 -4.63 -4.03 -14.35
N LYS A 50 -5.40 -3.35 -13.51
CA LYS A 50 -5.42 -3.58 -12.06
C LYS A 50 -5.83 -5.01 -11.71
N GLU A 51 -6.88 -5.52 -12.34
CA GLU A 51 -7.42 -6.85 -12.08
C GLU A 51 -6.43 -7.96 -12.47
N TYR A 52 -5.69 -7.77 -13.56
CA TYR A 52 -4.63 -8.69 -13.96
C TYR A 52 -3.50 -8.68 -12.93
N VAL A 53 -3.00 -7.49 -12.56
CA VAL A 53 -1.89 -7.39 -11.61
C VAL A 53 -2.24 -7.98 -10.25
N LEU A 54 -3.43 -7.66 -9.72
CA LEU A 54 -3.88 -8.19 -8.43
C LEU A 54 -4.01 -9.72 -8.45
N ARG A 55 -4.44 -10.31 -9.56
CA ARG A 55 -4.61 -11.77 -9.65
C ARG A 55 -3.29 -12.50 -9.85
N GLU A 56 -2.38 -11.96 -10.65
CA GLU A 56 -1.17 -12.68 -11.07
C GLU A 56 0.05 -12.41 -10.18
N TYR A 57 0.13 -11.21 -9.56
CA TYR A 57 1.33 -10.79 -8.81
C TYR A 57 1.11 -10.59 -7.31
N ILE A 58 -0.12 -10.38 -6.86
CA ILE A 58 -0.42 -10.13 -5.44
C ILE A 58 -1.00 -11.40 -4.82
N ILE A 59 -0.19 -12.06 -3.98
CA ILE A 59 -0.57 -13.29 -3.30
C ILE A 59 -1.43 -12.99 -2.07
N GLU A 60 -1.03 -12.01 -1.28
CA GLU A 60 -1.73 -11.58 -0.06
C GLU A 60 -1.58 -10.06 0.11
N MET A 61 -2.62 -9.41 0.63
CA MET A 61 -2.60 -7.99 0.98
C MET A 61 -3.26 -7.80 2.34
N LYS A 62 -2.57 -7.14 3.26
CA LYS A 62 -3.05 -6.83 4.61
C LYS A 62 -3.06 -5.34 4.85
N ASN A 63 -4.07 -4.88 5.58
CA ASN A 63 -4.13 -3.53 6.13
C ASN A 63 -4.51 -3.67 7.60
N GLU A 64 -3.57 -3.39 8.49
CA GLU A 64 -3.67 -3.68 9.92
C GLU A 64 -3.16 -2.49 10.72
N GLU A 65 -3.84 -2.16 11.81
CA GLU A 65 -3.37 -1.20 12.80
C GLU A 65 -2.28 -1.84 13.67
N LEU A 66 -1.18 -1.11 13.87
CA LEU A 66 -0.09 -1.54 14.74
C LEU A 66 -0.14 -0.74 16.05
N LEU A 67 -0.34 -1.43 17.17
CA LEU A 67 -0.38 -0.82 18.49
C LEU A 67 0.96 -1.00 19.20
N CYS A 68 1.53 0.11 19.71
CA CYS A 68 2.69 0.02 20.60
C CYS A 68 2.28 -0.59 21.95
N THR A 69 2.83 -1.74 22.28
CA THR A 69 2.56 -2.44 23.55
C THR A 69 3.64 -2.20 24.61
N VAL A 70 4.70 -1.47 24.25
CA VAL A 70 5.80 -1.11 25.15
C VAL A 70 5.44 0.22 25.84
N LYS A 71 5.41 0.22 27.17
CA LYS A 71 5.23 1.42 28.01
C LYS A 71 6.56 1.97 28.48
#